data_AF-A0A9C9TBD6-F1
#
_entry.id   AF-A0A9C9TBD6-F1
#
_cell.length_a   1.000
_cell.length_b   1.000
_cell.length_c   1.000
_cell.angle_alpha   90.00
_cell.angle_beta   90.00
_cell.angle_gamma   90.00
#
_symmetry.space_group_name_H-M   'P 1'
#
loop_
_entity.id
_entity.type
_entity.pdbx_description
1 polymer ?
#
loop_
_entity_poly.entity_id
_entity_poly.type
_entity_poly.pdbx_seq_one_letter_code
_entity_poly.pdbx_strand_id
1 'polypeptide(L)'
;MSRKQVLVGLLILQVVAIIIYPPAFLQQAPQSAVLPPALLILFILALVGVNLGVLTPAACQTLLIFVQGVNIVVRLIMFFPNLQTARGSWDWLFTLCMLIGMGISWFVITQVEKRPPSFLLLRPKSTD
;
A
#
# COMPACT_ATOMS: atom_id res chain seq x y z
N MET A 1 21.02 -1.89 -9.90
CA MET A 1 19.86 -0.98 -9.88
C MET A 1 20.22 0.24 -9.05
N SER A 2 19.91 1.46 -9.50
CA SER A 2 20.24 2.68 -8.73
C SER A 2 19.31 2.83 -7.52
N ARG A 3 19.77 3.51 -6.46
CA ARG A 3 18.97 3.79 -5.26
C ARG A 3 17.59 4.37 -5.60
N LYS A 4 17.55 5.31 -6.55
CA LYS A 4 16.32 5.95 -7.02
C LYS A 4 15.37 4.97 -7.71
N GLN A 5 15.88 4.07 -8.55
CA GLN A 5 15.07 3.05 -9.22
C GLN A 5 14.42 2.10 -8.20
N VAL A 6 15.17 1.70 -7.17
CA VAL A 6 14.63 0.84 -6.10
C VAL A 6 13.54 1.56 -5.31
N LEU A 7 13.74 2.84 -4.97
CA LEU A 7 12.73 3.64 -4.28
C LEU A 7 11.46 3.76 -5.11
N VAL A 8 11.57 4.19 -6.37
CA VAL A 8 10.42 4.32 -7.28
C VAL A 8 9.71 2.99 -7.44
N GLY A 9 10.44 1.89 -7.59
CA GLY A 9 9.86 0.54 -7.65
C GLY A 9 9.04 0.20 -6.41
N LEU A 10 9.52 0.50 -5.20
CA LEU A 10 8.76 0.25 -3.97
C LEU A 10 7.53 1.15 -3.84
N LEU A 11 7.62 2.41 -4.27
CA LEU A 11 6.49 3.34 -4.24
C LEU A 11 5.40 2.91 -5.22
N ILE A 12 5.77 2.51 -6.43
CA ILE A 12 4.83 1.95 -7.41
C ILE A 12 4.20 0.67 -6.84
N LEU A 13 5.01 -0.20 -6.25
CA LEU A 13 4.53 -1.46 -5.69
C LEU A 13 3.54 -1.24 -4.53
N GLN A 14 3.73 -0.19 -3.72
CA GLN A 14 2.76 0.23 -2.70
C GLN A 14 1.43 0.64 -3.29
N VAL A 15 1.44 1.48 -4.32
CA VAL A 15 0.23 1.90 -5.03
C VAL A 15 -0.48 0.69 -5.62
N VAL A 16 0.27 -0.20 -6.28
CA VAL A 16 -0.24 -1.46 -6.83
C VAL A 16 -0.91 -2.31 -5.74
N ALA A 17 -0.28 -2.48 -4.58
CA ALA A 17 -0.87 -3.23 -3.46
C ALA A 17 -2.18 -2.62 -2.94
N ILE A 18 -2.33 -1.30 -3.02
CA ILE A 18 -3.53 -0.58 -2.57
C ILE A 18 -4.65 -0.64 -3.62
N ILE A 19 -4.34 -0.75 -4.91
CA ILE A 19 -5.38 -0.70 -5.97
C ILE A 19 -5.80 -2.08 -6.48
N ILE A 20 -5.06 -3.15 -6.17
CA ILE A 20 -5.42 -4.51 -6.60
C ILE A 20 -6.70 -4.97 -5.90
N TYR A 21 -7.84 -4.74 -6.54
CA TYR A 21 -9.15 -5.22 -6.15
C TYR A 21 -9.92 -5.67 -7.40
N PRO A 22 -10.74 -6.72 -7.33
CA PRO A 22 -11.61 -7.11 -8.43
C PRO A 22 -12.71 -6.06 -8.62
N PRO A 23 -12.99 -5.59 -9.85
CA PRO A 23 -14.09 -4.66 -10.09
C PRO A 23 -15.45 -5.19 -9.61
N ALA A 24 -15.69 -6.51 -9.77
CA ALA A 24 -16.91 -7.17 -9.33
C ALA A 24 -17.11 -7.10 -7.80
N PHE A 25 -16.03 -7.14 -7.01
CA PHE A 25 -16.09 -7.02 -5.57
C PHE A 25 -16.48 -5.60 -5.14
N LEU A 26 -15.92 -4.59 -5.79
CA LEU A 26 -16.24 -3.18 -5.48
C LEU A 26 -17.70 -2.83 -5.77
N GLN A 27 -18.33 -3.50 -6.73
CA GLN A 27 -19.76 -3.36 -7.01
C GLN A 27 -20.63 -4.05 -5.94
N GLN A 28 -20.19 -5.17 -5.40
CA GLN A 28 -20.92 -5.95 -4.38
C GLN A 28 -20.81 -5.32 -2.98
N ALA A 29 -19.65 -4.73 -2.66
CA ALA A 29 -19.40 -4.06 -1.39
C ALA A 29 -18.94 -2.61 -1.64
N PRO A 30 -19.85 -1.67 -1.94
CA PRO A 30 -19.50 -0.28 -2.25
C PRO A 30 -18.72 0.43 -1.12
N GLN A 31 -18.98 0.05 0.13
CA GLN A 31 -18.24 0.53 1.30
C GLN A 31 -16.75 0.17 1.25
N SER A 32 -16.35 -0.86 0.50
CA SER A 32 -14.94 -1.21 0.33
C SER A 32 -14.22 -0.30 -0.68
N ALA A 33 -14.97 0.37 -1.57
CA ALA A 33 -14.41 1.23 -2.60
C ALA A 33 -13.78 2.52 -2.04
N VAL A 34 -14.10 2.90 -0.79
CA VAL A 34 -13.51 4.06 -0.11
C VAL A 34 -12.11 3.77 0.45
N LEU A 35 -11.76 2.51 0.63
CA LEU A 35 -10.49 2.11 1.26
C LEU A 35 -9.28 2.41 0.37
N PRO A 36 -9.23 1.98 -0.91
CA PRO A 36 -8.12 2.32 -1.80
C PRO A 36 -7.84 3.84 -1.89
N PRO A 37 -8.83 4.72 -2.15
CA PRO A 37 -8.56 6.15 -2.23
C PRO A 37 -8.13 6.74 -0.89
N ALA A 38 -8.69 6.31 0.24
CA ALA A 38 -8.26 6.79 1.55
C ALA A 38 -6.78 6.44 1.85
N LEU A 39 -6.37 5.20 1.58
CA LEU A 39 -4.99 4.76 1.75
C LEU A 39 -4.03 5.46 0.78
N LEU A 40 -4.45 5.71 -0.47
CA LEU A 40 -3.68 6.49 -1.43
C LEU A 40 -3.48 7.93 -0.97
N ILE A 41 -4.52 8.57 -0.41
CA ILE A 41 -4.41 9.92 0.14
C ILE A 41 -3.38 9.93 1.27
N LEU A 42 -3.46 8.99 2.23
CA LEU A 42 -2.48 8.91 3.32
C LEU A 42 -1.06 8.67 2.81
N PHE A 43 -0.89 7.80 1.82
CA PHE A 43 0.39 7.55 1.16
C PHE A 43 0.95 8.82 0.51
N ILE A 44 0.13 9.56 -0.24
CA ILE A 44 0.52 10.82 -0.89
C ILE A 44 0.88 11.87 0.17
N LEU A 45 0.09 12.01 1.23
CA LEU A 45 0.36 12.95 2.31
C LEU A 45 1.68 12.64 3.03
N ALA A 46 2.01 11.36 3.24
CA ALA A 46 3.29 10.96 3.81
C ALA A 46 4.48 11.36 2.92
N LEU A 47 4.35 11.17 1.60
CA LEU A 47 5.38 11.56 0.63
C LEU A 47 5.49 13.08 0.48
N VAL A 48 4.38 13.80 0.42
CA VAL A 48 4.38 15.27 0.34
C VAL A 48 4.96 15.85 1.63
N GLY A 49 4.53 15.37 2.79
CA GLY A 49 4.98 15.87 4.09
C GLY A 49 6.50 15.73 4.29
N VAL A 50 7.12 14.63 3.85
CA VAL A 50 8.58 14.49 3.95
C VAL A 50 9.33 15.40 2.98
N ASN A 51 8.78 15.66 1.79
CA ASN A 51 9.42 16.53 0.79
C ASN A 51 9.20 18.03 1.06
N LEU A 52 8.16 18.39 1.81
CA LEU A 52 7.92 19.75 2.31
C LEU A 52 8.66 20.02 3.63
N GLY A 53 9.33 19.03 4.22
CA GLY A 53 10.04 19.17 5.50
C GLY A 53 9.12 19.16 6.74
N VAL A 54 7.83 18.89 6.57
CA VAL A 54 6.85 18.77 7.68
C VAL A 54 7.05 17.45 8.43
N LEU A 55 7.43 16.38 7.73
CA LEU A 55 7.71 15.06 8.31
C LEU A 55 9.19 14.73 8.26
N THR A 56 9.70 14.10 9.32
CA THR A 56 11.03 13.50 9.29
C THR A 56 11.03 12.26 8.38
N PRO A 57 12.17 11.88 7.80
CA PRO A 57 12.25 10.66 6.97
C PRO A 57 11.85 9.39 7.73
N ALA A 58 12.11 9.33 9.04
CA ALA A 58 11.69 8.23 9.90
C ALA A 58 10.17 8.19 10.08
N ALA A 59 9.53 9.35 10.31
CA ALA A 59 8.07 9.42 10.38
C ALA A 59 7.41 9.02 9.06
N CYS A 60 7.97 9.45 7.92
CA CYS A 60 7.52 9.02 6.60
C CYS A 60 7.60 7.49 6.44
N GLN A 61 8.73 6.89 6.82
CA GLN A 61 8.91 5.44 6.77
C GLN A 61 7.85 4.69 7.57
N THR A 62 7.62 5.13 8.81
CA THR A 62 6.59 4.56 9.68
C THR A 62 5.19 4.69 9.07
N LEU A 63 4.86 5.85 8.48
CA LEU A 63 3.56 6.05 7.82
C LEU A 63 3.39 5.14 6.60
N LEU A 64 4.43 4.97 5.77
CA LEU A 64 4.36 4.07 4.62
C LEU A 64 4.15 2.62 5.06
N ILE A 65 4.83 2.18 6.12
CA ILE A 65 4.62 0.85 6.73
C ILE A 65 3.20 0.73 7.29
N PHE A 66 2.73 1.75 8.00
CA PHE A 66 1.40 1.78 8.58
C PHE A 66 0.30 1.65 7.52
N VAL A 67 0.38 2.41 6.42
CA VAL A 67 -0.58 2.33 5.31
C VAL A 67 -0.66 0.91 4.75
N GLN A 68 0.48 0.24 4.57
CA GLN A 68 0.51 -1.15 4.10
C GLN A 68 -0.01 -2.14 5.16
N GLY A 69 0.28 -1.91 6.44
CA GLY A 69 -0.26 -2.71 7.54
C GLY A 69 -1.78 -2.64 7.60
N VAL A 70 -2.36 -1.44 7.47
CA VAL A 70 -3.81 -1.24 7.38
C VAL A 70 -4.38 -1.95 6.15
N ASN A 71 -3.73 -1.85 4.97
CA ASN A 71 -4.16 -2.58 3.77
C ASN A 71 -4.26 -4.09 4.02
N ILE A 72 -3.27 -4.69 4.70
CA ILE A 72 -3.30 -6.12 5.04
C ILE A 72 -4.45 -6.44 5.99
N VAL A 73 -4.56 -5.72 7.11
CA VAL A 73 -5.60 -5.98 8.12
C VAL A 73 -7.00 -5.87 7.53
N VAL A 74 -7.23 -4.83 6.74
CA VAL A 74 -8.51 -4.61 6.06
C VAL A 74 -8.82 -5.73 5.07
N ARG A 75 -7.83 -6.18 4.29
CA ARG A 75 -8.02 -7.34 3.40
C ARG A 75 -8.35 -8.61 4.18
N LEU A 76 -7.70 -8.87 5.31
CA LEU A 76 -8.01 -10.02 6.17
C LEU A 76 -9.46 -9.97 6.71
N ILE A 77 -9.91 -8.79 7.15
CA ILE A 77 -11.29 -8.58 7.60
C ILE A 77 -12.27 -8.86 6.46
N MET A 78 -11.98 -8.38 5.26
CA MET A 78 -12.85 -8.56 4.09
C MET A 78 -12.74 -9.95 3.43
N PHE A 79 -11.68 -10.71 3.71
CA PHE A 79 -11.36 -11.93 2.97
C PHE A 79 -12.48 -12.96 3.12
N PHE A 80 -12.72 -13.46 4.34
CA PHE A 80 -13.66 -14.55 4.57
C PHE A 80 -15.12 -14.22 4.22
N PRO A 81 -15.66 -13.04 4.56
CA PRO A 81 -17.05 -12.71 4.24
C PRO A 81 -17.35 -12.64 2.73
N ASN A 82 -16.32 -12.48 1.89
CA ASN A 82 -16.48 -12.26 0.45
C ASN A 82 -15.85 -13.38 -0.40
N LEU A 83 -15.50 -14.53 0.20
CA LEU A 83 -14.95 -15.69 -0.52
C LEU A 83 -15.93 -16.31 -1.52
N GLN A 84 -17.23 -16.16 -1.26
CA GLN A 84 -18.29 -16.66 -2.12
C GLN A 84 -19.01 -15.49 -2.79
N THR A 85 -19.28 -15.64 -4.09
CA THR A 85 -20.16 -14.73 -4.81
C THR A 85 -21.60 -14.83 -4.31
N ALA A 86 -22.44 -13.87 -4.66
CA ALA A 86 -23.88 -13.91 -4.37
C ALA A 86 -24.60 -15.18 -4.92
N ARG A 87 -23.98 -15.92 -5.84
CA ARG A 87 -24.50 -17.18 -6.41
C ARG A 87 -24.01 -18.43 -5.67
N GLY A 88 -23.22 -18.27 -4.59
CA GLY A 88 -22.68 -19.37 -3.79
C GLY A 88 -21.43 -20.05 -4.38
N SER A 89 -20.94 -19.62 -5.55
CA SER A 89 -19.68 -20.11 -6.10
C SER A 89 -18.47 -19.37 -5.51
N TRP A 90 -17.35 -20.08 -5.37
CA TRP A 90 -16.06 -19.50 -4.96
C TRP A 90 -15.59 -18.39 -5.91
N ASP A 91 -15.22 -17.24 -5.35
CA ASP A 91 -14.62 -16.14 -6.10
C ASP A 91 -13.09 -16.26 -6.10
N TRP A 92 -12.58 -17.03 -7.06
CA TRP A 92 -11.14 -17.24 -7.22
C TRP A 92 -10.38 -15.97 -7.61
N LEU A 93 -11.02 -15.07 -8.36
CA LEU A 93 -10.40 -13.82 -8.76
C LEU A 93 -10.23 -12.90 -7.55
N PHE A 94 -11.26 -12.76 -6.73
CA PHE A 94 -11.19 -12.08 -5.44
C PHE A 94 -10.09 -12.66 -4.55
N THR A 95 -10.10 -13.98 -4.39
CA THR A 95 -9.14 -14.69 -3.56
C THR A 95 -7.70 -14.37 -4.00
N LEU A 96 -7.43 -14.48 -5.30
CA LEU A 96 -6.10 -14.20 -5.86
C LEU A 96 -5.71 -12.73 -5.69
N CYS A 97 -6.61 -11.79 -6.01
CA CYS A 97 -6.36 -10.35 -5.81
C CYS A 97 -6.04 -10.01 -4.35
N MET A 98 -6.75 -10.64 -3.39
CA MET A 98 -6.51 -10.42 -1.97
C MET A 98 -5.15 -10.98 -1.52
N LEU A 99 -4.83 -12.21 -1.90
CA LEU A 99 -3.55 -12.84 -1.56
C LEU A 99 -2.36 -12.09 -2.18
N ILE A 100 -2.46 -11.72 -3.45
CA ILE A 100 -1.43 -10.92 -4.14
C ILE A 100 -1.29 -9.55 -3.46
N GLY A 101 -2.39 -8.85 -3.20
CA GLY A 101 -2.36 -7.54 -2.54
C GLY A 101 -1.69 -7.60 -1.17
N MET A 102 -2.04 -8.59 -0.35
CA MET A 102 -1.41 -8.80 0.96
C MET A 102 0.07 -9.19 0.84
N GLY A 103 0.41 -10.10 -0.08
CA GLY A 103 1.79 -10.52 -0.29
C GLY A 103 2.69 -9.38 -0.76
N ILE A 104 2.16 -8.50 -1.63
CA ILE A 104 2.86 -7.30 -2.07
C ILE A 104 3.03 -6.32 -0.90
N SER A 105 1.97 -6.03 -0.14
CA SER A 105 2.06 -5.15 1.04
C SER A 105 3.09 -5.65 2.05
N TRP A 106 3.08 -6.96 2.34
CA TRP A 106 4.06 -7.59 3.22
C TRP A 106 5.49 -7.43 2.69
N PHE A 107 5.70 -7.74 1.40
CA PHE A 107 7.00 -7.55 0.77
C PHE A 107 7.46 -6.09 0.86
N VAL A 108 6.61 -5.12 0.56
CA VAL A 108 6.96 -3.70 0.71
C VAL A 108 7.37 -3.40 2.15
N ILE A 109 6.58 -3.79 3.15
CA ILE A 109 6.87 -3.50 4.57
C ILE A 109 8.28 -3.97 4.92
N THR A 110 8.57 -5.26 4.68
CA THR A 110 9.89 -5.84 5.01
C THR A 110 11.03 -5.13 4.28
N GLN A 111 10.78 -4.65 3.06
CA GLN A 111 11.79 -3.99 2.25
C GLN A 111 11.98 -2.53 2.67
N VAL A 112 10.91 -1.82 3.03
CA VAL A 112 10.98 -0.45 3.54
C VAL A 112 11.66 -0.44 4.90
N GLU A 113 11.33 -1.36 5.79
CA GLU A 113 11.91 -1.48 7.15
C GLU A 113 13.42 -1.74 7.13
N LYS A 114 13.91 -2.60 6.22
CA LYS A 114 15.35 -2.89 6.06
C LYS A 114 16.18 -1.69 5.60
N ARG A 115 15.56 -0.61 5.12
CA ARG A 115 16.28 0.53 4.52
C ARG A 115 16.39 1.69 5.51
N PRO A 116 17.48 2.47 5.44
CA PRO A 116 17.61 3.64 6.30
C PRO A 116 16.52 4.67 5.97
N PRO A 117 16.00 5.42 6.96
CA PRO A 117 14.95 6.41 6.73
C PRO A 117 15.29 7.45 5.65
N SER A 118 16.58 7.82 5.57
CA SER A 118 17.10 8.75 4.57
C SER A 118 16.88 8.27 3.13
N PHE A 119 16.67 6.97 2.92
CA PHE A 119 16.37 6.36 1.63
C PHE A 119 15.14 6.97 0.95
N LEU A 120 14.16 7.46 1.72
CA LEU A 120 12.89 8.01 1.24
C LEU A 120 12.98 9.46 0.72
N LEU A 121 14.11 10.14 0.93
CA LEU A 121 14.31 11.49 0.43
C LEU A 121 14.51 11.47 -1.10
N LEU A 122 13.65 12.19 -1.83
CA LEU A 122 13.75 12.34 -3.29
C LEU A 122 14.84 13.35 -3.69
N ARG A 123 15.15 14.31 -2.81
CA ARG A 123 16.29 15.22 -2.94
C ARG A 123 17.48 14.74 -2.09
N PRO A 124 18.72 14.75 -2.63
CA PRO A 124 19.90 14.67 -1.78
C PRO A 124 19.93 15.86 -0.82
N LYS A 125 20.42 15.65 0.40
CA LYS A 125 20.70 16.73 1.36
C LYS A 125 21.59 17.75 0.64
N SER A 126 21.12 19.00 0.49
CA SER A 126 22.03 20.10 0.11
C SER A 126 23.08 20.15 1.20
N THR A 127 24.32 19.87 0.84
CA THR A 127 25.48 20.21 1.67
C THR A 127 25.60 21.73 1.59
N ASP A 128 24.97 22.39 2.56
CA ASP A 128 25.32 23.75 2.96
C ASP A 128 26.15 23.62 4.24
#